data_AF-A0AA44IYX8-F1
#
_entry.id   AF-A0AA44IYX8-F1
#
_cell.length_a   1.000
_cell.length_b   1.000
_cell.length_c   1.000
_cell.angle_alpha   90.00
_cell.angle_beta   90.00
_cell.angle_gamma   90.00
#
_symmetry.space_group_name_H-M   'P 1'
#
loop_
_entity.id
_entity.type
_entity.pdbx_description
1 polymer ?
#
loop_
_entity_poly.entity_id
_entity_poly.type
_entity_poly.pdbx_seq_one_letter_code
_entity_poly.pdbx_strand_id
1 'polypeptide(L)'
;MAVRRWRKLAMLHKLEATYGTDAAPLAADAIIGSNVTFTPIEGQEVSRDLLLPYMGNQGVVLAGIYARIEFDIEIAGAGAAGTVPKYGSVLRVAGMSETVEAGVSVTYDIVEDAVESGSLYFVSDKVQHVLLGGQANIAPSFVPSTIPHYRVTYLGLLGTITDVGAMPAVSMAGWTTPVHVSKANTTMSLHGWSSVAESLSLDLGNVLTPRFLIGDEKILISDRSSTGTAVVEARSLSEINWFDRALNRTRGSLSLIHGKTAGNIVEVNAPAIEVGRPTQGQTNGIINYSLPLSLCPVTGLDELQIIVR
;
A
#
# COMPACT_ATOMS: atom_id res chain seq x y z
N MET A 1 -36.47 -8.77 1.85
CA MET A 1 -35.24 -7.98 1.65
C MET A 1 -34.72 -8.23 0.25
N ALA A 2 -34.25 -7.21 -0.46
CA ALA A 2 -33.66 -7.40 -1.79
C ALA A 2 -32.31 -8.12 -1.68
N VAL A 3 -32.00 -8.97 -2.66
CA VAL A 3 -30.70 -9.65 -2.76
C VAL A 3 -29.58 -8.60 -2.87
N ARG A 4 -28.54 -8.75 -2.05
CA ARG A 4 -27.36 -7.87 -2.07
C ARG A 4 -26.53 -8.08 -3.33
N ARG A 5 -26.04 -7.00 -3.94
CA ARG A 5 -25.24 -7.04 -5.17
C ARG A 5 -23.75 -6.94 -4.88
N TRP A 6 -22.99 -7.94 -5.33
CA TRP A 6 -21.54 -8.02 -5.12
C TRP A 6 -20.75 -6.78 -5.58
N ARG A 7 -21.10 -6.22 -6.74
CA ARG A 7 -20.39 -5.07 -7.34
C ARG A 7 -20.78 -3.71 -6.74
N LYS A 8 -21.73 -3.65 -5.80
CA LYS A 8 -22.10 -2.39 -5.13
C LYS A 8 -21.28 -2.21 -3.86
N LEU A 9 -20.09 -1.64 -4.02
CA LEU A 9 -19.13 -1.41 -2.95
C LEU A 9 -18.83 0.09 -2.81
N ALA A 10 -18.54 0.53 -1.59
CA ALA A 10 -18.00 1.86 -1.31
C ALA A 10 -16.97 1.78 -0.18
N MET A 11 -15.96 2.65 -0.24
CA MET A 11 -14.89 2.74 0.75
C MET A 11 -14.64 4.19 1.12
N LEU A 12 -14.57 4.48 2.41
CA LEU A 12 -14.24 5.80 2.95
C LEU A 12 -13.14 5.64 3.99
N HIS A 13 -12.09 6.45 3.95
CA HIS A 13 -10.95 6.36 4.86
C HIS A 13 -10.60 7.74 5.43
N LYS A 14 -10.48 7.84 6.75
CA LYS A 14 -10.09 9.08 7.42
C LYS A 14 -9.13 8.80 8.57
N LEU A 15 -8.14 9.68 8.76
CA LEU A 15 -7.21 9.58 9.87
C LEU A 15 -7.92 9.84 11.21
N GLU A 16 -7.52 9.08 12.22
CA GLU A 16 -8.04 9.18 13.58
C GLU A 16 -7.30 10.26 14.36
N ALA A 17 -8.04 11.07 15.13
CA ALA A 17 -7.44 11.99 16.09
C ALA A 17 -6.95 11.26 17.35
N THR A 18 -7.65 10.18 17.72
CA THR A 18 -7.33 9.31 18.85
C THR A 18 -7.44 7.87 18.36
N TYR A 19 -6.41 7.07 18.63
CA TYR A 19 -6.35 5.68 18.21
C TYR A 19 -7.60 4.88 18.61
N GLY A 20 -8.17 4.14 17.66
CA GLY A 20 -9.33 3.27 17.90
C GLY A 20 -10.65 4.02 18.12
N THR A 21 -10.66 5.35 17.93
CA THR A 21 -11.86 6.18 17.99
C THR A 21 -12.29 6.56 16.60
N ASP A 22 -13.55 6.26 16.26
CA ASP A 22 -14.10 6.49 14.93
C ASP A 22 -13.95 7.95 14.48
N ALA A 23 -13.22 8.15 13.38
CA ALA A 23 -12.99 9.45 12.76
C ALA A 23 -14.23 9.99 12.02
N ALA A 24 -15.27 9.17 11.83
CA ALA A 24 -16.46 9.46 11.04
C ALA A 24 -16.12 9.98 9.61
N PRO A 25 -15.58 9.12 8.72
CA PRO A 25 -15.38 9.44 7.31
C PRO A 25 -16.65 9.95 6.62
N LEU A 26 -16.49 10.98 5.78
CA LEU A 26 -17.56 11.59 4.98
C LEU A 26 -17.32 11.38 3.48
N ALA A 27 -18.20 11.91 2.64
CA ALA A 27 -18.14 11.72 1.19
C ALA A 27 -16.82 12.19 0.53
N ALA A 28 -16.14 13.17 1.14
CA ALA A 28 -14.86 13.71 0.65
C ALA A 28 -13.66 12.78 0.93
N ASP A 29 -13.85 11.82 1.84
CA ASP A 29 -12.85 10.86 2.33
C ASP A 29 -12.92 9.54 1.54
N ALA A 30 -13.57 9.55 0.38
CA ALA A 30 -13.78 8.36 -0.41
C ALA A 30 -12.48 7.88 -1.06
N ILE A 31 -12.24 6.57 -0.91
CA ILE A 31 -11.14 5.86 -1.57
C ILE A 31 -11.69 5.08 -2.75
N ILE A 32 -11.13 5.35 -3.93
CA ILE A 32 -11.46 4.63 -5.15
C ILE A 32 -10.42 3.54 -5.33
N GLY A 33 -10.87 2.30 -5.24
CA GLY A 33 -10.02 1.13 -5.40
C GLY A 33 -10.63 0.11 -6.34
N SER A 34 -9.77 -0.77 -6.83
CA SER A 34 -10.12 -1.95 -7.61
C SER A 34 -9.60 -3.22 -6.92
N ASN A 35 -9.94 -4.38 -7.47
CA ASN A 35 -9.43 -5.68 -7.00
C ASN A 35 -9.56 -5.90 -5.47
N VAL A 36 -10.77 -5.62 -4.94
CA VAL A 36 -11.06 -5.65 -3.51
C VAL A 36 -11.27 -7.08 -3.02
N THR A 37 -10.49 -7.48 -2.04
CA THR A 37 -10.67 -8.69 -1.23
C THR A 37 -10.94 -8.26 0.21
N PHE A 38 -12.05 -8.69 0.78
CA PHE A 38 -12.44 -8.32 2.15
C PHE A 38 -12.66 -9.57 3.00
N THR A 39 -11.98 -9.63 4.14
CA THR A 39 -12.17 -10.63 5.18
C THR A 39 -12.87 -9.97 6.38
N PRO A 40 -14.19 -10.18 6.56
CA PRO A 40 -14.96 -9.42 7.54
C PRO A 40 -14.57 -9.65 9.00
N ILE A 41 -14.11 -10.86 9.33
CA ILE A 41 -13.75 -11.28 10.68
C ILE A 41 -12.54 -12.22 10.56
N GLU A 42 -11.42 -11.81 11.13
CA GLU A 42 -10.27 -12.64 11.45
C GLU A 42 -10.09 -12.66 12.97
N GLY A 43 -9.62 -13.79 13.51
CA GLY A 43 -9.44 -13.96 14.95
C GLY A 43 -9.04 -15.38 15.30
N GLN A 44 -8.86 -15.63 16.59
CA GLN A 44 -8.57 -16.96 17.13
C GLN A 44 -9.87 -17.65 17.57
N GLU A 45 -9.97 -18.95 17.29
CA GLU A 45 -11.04 -19.79 17.80
C GLU A 45 -10.58 -20.47 19.09
N VAL A 46 -11.27 -20.19 20.19
CA VAL A 46 -11.01 -20.80 21.50
C VAL A 46 -12.07 -21.87 21.75
N SER A 47 -11.64 -23.14 21.81
CA SER A 47 -12.50 -24.25 22.23
C SER A 47 -12.85 -24.14 23.71
N ARG A 48 -14.04 -24.60 24.08
CA ARG A 48 -14.51 -24.57 25.47
C ARG A 48 -14.14 -25.83 26.27
N ASP A 49 -13.75 -26.92 25.59
CA ASP A 49 -13.28 -28.19 26.16
C ASP A 49 -14.02 -28.64 27.45
N LEU A 50 -15.34 -28.50 27.45
CA LEU A 50 -16.23 -28.85 28.55
C LEU A 50 -16.32 -30.38 28.72
N LEU A 51 -16.40 -30.84 29.96
CA LEU A 51 -16.65 -32.24 30.27
C LEU A 51 -18.16 -32.50 30.18
N LEU A 52 -18.60 -33.18 29.13
CA LEU A 52 -20.00 -33.56 28.90
C LEU A 52 -20.15 -35.08 28.87
N PRO A 53 -21.28 -35.64 29.34
CA PRO A 53 -21.53 -37.09 29.34
C PRO A 53 -21.90 -37.65 27.94
N TYR A 54 -21.66 -36.89 26.87
CA TYR A 54 -21.97 -37.24 25.49
C TYR A 54 -20.91 -36.68 24.53
N MET A 55 -20.75 -37.34 23.38
CA MET A 55 -19.81 -36.93 22.32
C MET A 55 -20.47 -35.88 21.41
N GLY A 56 -19.73 -34.84 21.03
CA GLY A 56 -20.21 -33.79 20.10
C GLY A 56 -19.31 -32.55 20.08
N ASN A 57 -19.44 -31.72 19.04
CA ASN A 57 -18.76 -30.43 18.98
C ASN A 57 -19.40 -29.46 19.99
N GLN A 58 -18.57 -28.77 20.77
CA GLN A 58 -18.99 -27.93 21.89
C GLN A 58 -19.01 -26.43 21.53
N GLY A 59 -18.70 -26.12 20.28
CA GLY A 59 -18.59 -24.75 19.79
C GLY A 59 -17.27 -24.10 20.19
N VAL A 60 -17.00 -22.96 19.55
CA VAL A 60 -15.80 -22.15 19.75
C VAL A 60 -16.22 -20.71 20.04
N VAL A 61 -15.36 -19.99 20.75
CA VAL A 61 -15.50 -18.55 20.99
C VAL A 61 -14.44 -17.84 20.16
N LEU A 62 -14.84 -16.80 19.42
CA LEU A 62 -13.92 -15.95 18.67
C LEU A 62 -13.26 -14.95 19.61
N ALA A 63 -11.94 -14.89 19.60
CA ALA A 63 -11.12 -13.97 20.40
C ALA A 63 -10.14 -13.20 19.50
N GLY A 64 -9.79 -11.97 19.91
CA GLY A 64 -8.85 -11.12 19.18
C GLY A 64 -9.33 -10.80 17.77
N ILE A 65 -10.52 -10.20 17.68
CA ILE A 65 -11.22 -10.03 16.41
C ILE A 65 -10.74 -8.74 15.71
N TYR A 66 -10.39 -8.85 14.44
CA TYR A 66 -10.10 -7.74 13.54
C TYR A 66 -10.66 -8.02 12.14
N ALA A 67 -10.61 -7.04 11.25
CA ALA A 67 -10.93 -7.22 9.85
C ALA A 67 -9.73 -6.86 8.97
N ARG A 68 -9.68 -7.50 7.80
CA ARG A 68 -8.65 -7.29 6.79
C ARG A 68 -9.31 -6.90 5.48
N ILE A 69 -8.74 -5.91 4.81
CA ILE A 69 -9.12 -5.57 3.44
C ILE A 69 -7.87 -5.37 2.60
N GLU A 70 -7.91 -5.88 1.39
CA GLU A 70 -6.86 -5.68 0.40
C GLU A 70 -7.48 -5.10 -0.88
N PHE A 71 -6.85 -4.10 -1.46
CA PHE A 71 -7.36 -3.43 -2.65
C PHE A 71 -6.24 -2.68 -3.38
N ASP A 72 -6.51 -2.33 -4.64
CA ASP A 72 -5.56 -1.64 -5.50
C ASP A 72 -6.03 -0.18 -5.69
N ILE A 73 -5.16 0.78 -5.38
CA ILE A 73 -5.41 2.21 -5.64
C ILE A 73 -4.56 2.65 -6.82
N GLU A 74 -5.15 3.32 -7.81
CA GLU A 74 -4.42 3.87 -8.95
C GLU A 74 -3.46 4.99 -8.53
N ILE A 75 -2.24 4.99 -9.07
CA ILE A 75 -1.22 6.02 -8.79
C ILE A 75 -1.42 7.20 -9.75
N ALA A 76 -1.79 8.34 -9.20
CA ALA A 76 -1.94 9.61 -9.91
C ALA A 76 -1.69 10.78 -8.94
N GLY A 77 -1.30 11.95 -9.45
CA GLY A 77 -1.18 13.13 -8.59
C GLY A 77 -2.53 13.78 -8.24
N ALA A 78 -2.47 14.86 -7.47
CA ALA A 78 -3.63 15.54 -6.90
C ALA A 78 -4.27 16.61 -7.81
N GLY A 79 -3.83 16.71 -9.08
CA GLY A 79 -4.33 17.65 -10.09
C GLY A 79 -3.66 19.03 -10.05
N ALA A 80 -3.13 19.46 -8.89
CA ALA A 80 -2.32 20.66 -8.73
C ALA A 80 -1.10 20.38 -7.82
N ALA A 81 0.04 21.00 -8.15
CA ALA A 81 1.28 20.83 -7.42
C ALA A 81 1.14 21.27 -5.94
N GLY A 82 1.75 20.53 -5.03
CA GLY A 82 1.64 20.77 -3.57
C GLY A 82 0.24 20.55 -3.00
N THR A 83 -0.67 19.86 -3.72
CA THR A 83 -1.95 19.41 -3.17
C THR A 83 -1.83 17.96 -2.71
N VAL A 84 -2.41 17.64 -1.55
CA VAL A 84 -2.38 16.29 -1.00
C VAL A 84 -3.19 15.32 -1.88
N PRO A 85 -2.59 14.22 -2.36
CA PRO A 85 -3.32 13.19 -3.09
C PRO A 85 -4.35 12.49 -2.20
N LYS A 86 -5.45 12.02 -2.80
CA LYS A 86 -6.54 11.38 -2.04
C LYS A 86 -6.15 10.10 -1.32
N TYR A 87 -5.13 9.39 -1.80
CA TYR A 87 -4.57 8.22 -1.13
C TYR A 87 -3.55 8.57 -0.04
N GLY A 88 -3.23 9.85 0.17
CA GLY A 88 -2.24 10.29 1.17
C GLY A 88 -2.55 9.80 2.58
N SER A 89 -3.83 9.79 2.97
CA SER A 89 -4.24 9.22 4.26
C SER A 89 -3.91 7.73 4.41
N VAL A 90 -3.92 6.97 3.30
CA VAL A 90 -3.58 5.53 3.31
C VAL A 90 -2.06 5.33 3.41
N LEU A 91 -1.27 6.19 2.76
CA LEU A 91 0.19 6.20 2.94
C LEU A 91 0.57 6.51 4.40
N ARG A 92 -0.16 7.43 5.05
CA ARG A 92 0.11 7.84 6.43
C ARG A 92 -0.09 6.72 7.45
N VAL A 93 -1.18 5.96 7.31
CA VAL A 93 -1.42 4.75 8.12
C VAL A 93 -0.51 3.57 7.72
N ALA A 94 0.32 3.72 6.68
CA ALA A 94 1.38 2.78 6.35
C ALA A 94 2.74 3.17 6.96
N GLY A 95 2.78 4.13 7.90
CA GLY A 95 4.03 4.58 8.51
C GLY A 95 4.82 5.56 7.65
N MET A 96 4.14 6.41 6.88
CA MET A 96 4.77 7.53 6.17
C MET A 96 4.25 8.88 6.70
N SER A 97 5.15 9.80 7.01
CA SER A 97 4.80 11.19 7.30
C SER A 97 4.54 11.96 6.02
N GLU A 98 3.64 12.95 6.07
CA GLU A 98 3.31 13.81 4.94
C GLU A 98 3.87 15.21 5.16
N THR A 99 4.71 15.67 4.24
CA THR A 99 5.24 17.04 4.24
C THR A 99 4.77 17.77 2.99
N VAL A 100 3.99 18.84 3.17
CA VAL A 100 3.43 19.64 2.07
C VAL A 100 4.27 20.89 1.85
N GLU A 101 4.92 20.98 0.69
CA GLU A 101 5.49 22.23 0.18
C GLU A 101 4.48 22.87 -0.78
N ALA A 102 3.74 23.86 -0.28
CA ALA A 102 2.61 24.45 -0.99
C ALA A 102 3.00 24.96 -2.40
N GLY A 103 2.26 24.51 -3.42
CA GLY A 103 2.52 24.85 -4.82
C GLY A 103 3.73 24.14 -5.45
N VAL A 104 4.43 23.28 -4.70
CA VAL A 104 5.63 22.58 -5.17
C VAL A 104 5.42 21.08 -5.13
N SER A 105 5.26 20.47 -3.96
CA SER A 105 5.19 19.01 -3.81
C SER A 105 4.56 18.58 -2.48
N VAL A 106 4.21 17.31 -2.42
CA VAL A 106 3.87 16.60 -1.19
C VAL A 106 4.80 15.39 -1.10
N THR A 107 5.60 15.35 -0.05
CA THR A 107 6.59 14.29 0.17
C THR A 107 6.11 13.36 1.27
N TYR A 108 6.28 12.05 1.04
CA TYR A 108 6.01 10.99 1.98
C TYR A 108 7.32 10.29 2.37
N ASP A 109 7.73 10.51 3.62
CA ASP A 109 8.94 9.94 4.22
C ASP A 109 8.56 8.94 5.31
N ILE A 110 9.34 7.88 5.46
CA ILE A 110 9.06 6.85 6.45
C ILE A 110 9.21 7.38 7.87
N VAL A 111 8.29 6.95 8.75
CA VAL A 111 8.32 7.20 10.20
C VAL A 111 8.06 5.92 10.98
N GLU A 112 8.67 5.80 12.14
CA GLU A 112 8.48 4.68 13.06
C GLU A 112 7.76 5.09 14.35
N ASP A 113 7.93 6.35 14.75
CA ASP A 113 7.23 6.95 15.88
C ASP A 113 6.00 7.74 15.43
N ALA A 114 5.02 7.85 16.32
CA ALA A 114 3.79 8.61 16.10
C ALA A 114 3.07 8.25 14.78
N VAL A 115 3.15 6.99 14.37
CA VAL A 115 2.41 6.47 13.21
C VAL A 115 0.92 6.69 13.43
N GLU A 116 0.30 7.39 12.48
CA GLU A 116 -1.12 7.71 12.55
C GLU A 116 -1.96 6.48 12.25
N SER A 117 -3.13 6.39 12.87
CA SER A 117 -4.13 5.36 12.58
C SER A 117 -5.28 5.93 11.77
N GLY A 118 -6.00 5.05 11.09
CA GLY A 118 -7.17 5.43 10.29
C GLY A 118 -8.42 4.67 10.71
N SER A 119 -9.58 5.29 10.45
CA SER A 119 -10.87 4.61 10.39
C SER A 119 -11.24 4.37 8.93
N LEU A 120 -11.58 3.12 8.60
CA LEU A 120 -12.03 2.72 7.27
C LEU A 120 -13.45 2.18 7.33
N TYR A 121 -14.34 2.76 6.54
CA TYR A 121 -15.67 2.23 6.31
C TYR A 121 -15.70 1.47 5.00
N PHE A 122 -15.98 0.17 5.07
CA PHE A 122 -16.23 -0.67 3.90
C PHE A 122 -17.72 -1.03 3.83
N VAL A 123 -18.41 -0.51 2.81
CA VAL A 123 -19.85 -0.74 2.62
C VAL A 123 -20.10 -1.65 1.44
N SER A 124 -20.74 -2.79 1.70
CA SER A 124 -21.15 -3.77 0.69
C SER A 124 -22.67 -3.84 0.62
N ASP A 125 -23.24 -3.21 -0.41
CA ASP A 125 -24.69 -3.05 -0.64
C ASP A 125 -25.49 -2.83 0.65
N LYS A 126 -25.23 -1.67 1.29
CA LYS A 126 -25.84 -1.18 2.54
C LYS A 126 -25.44 -1.87 3.85
N VAL A 127 -24.57 -2.86 3.85
CA VAL A 127 -23.93 -3.35 5.08
C VAL A 127 -22.58 -2.68 5.24
N GLN A 128 -22.45 -1.84 6.25
CA GLN A 128 -21.23 -1.13 6.60
C GLN A 128 -20.41 -1.92 7.62
N HIS A 129 -19.14 -2.14 7.30
CA HIS A 129 -18.13 -2.68 8.18
C HIS A 129 -17.19 -1.53 8.54
N VAL A 130 -17.02 -1.30 9.84
CA VAL A 130 -16.14 -0.25 10.36
C VAL A 130 -14.87 -0.91 10.85
N LEU A 131 -13.73 -0.38 10.41
CA LEU A 131 -12.40 -0.78 10.85
C LEU A 131 -11.77 0.43 11.53
N LEU A 132 -11.33 0.28 12.78
CA LEU A 132 -10.75 1.34 13.62
C LEU A 132 -9.30 1.05 13.96
N GLY A 133 -8.53 2.07 14.32
CA GLY A 133 -7.12 1.90 14.70
C GLY A 133 -6.27 1.26 13.59
N GLY A 134 -6.67 1.45 12.34
CA GLY A 134 -6.13 0.62 11.27
C GLY A 134 -4.76 1.09 10.79
N GLN A 135 -3.97 0.11 10.37
CA GLN A 135 -2.62 0.23 9.85
C GLN A 135 -2.53 -0.48 8.51
N ALA A 136 -1.60 -0.05 7.65
CA ALA A 136 -1.48 -0.54 6.29
C ALA A 136 -0.06 -0.96 5.88
N ASN A 137 0.01 -1.82 4.88
CA ASN A 137 1.18 -2.01 4.04
C ASN A 137 0.87 -1.52 2.63
N ILE A 138 1.86 -0.96 1.96
CA ILE A 138 1.75 -0.45 0.60
C ILE A 138 2.82 -1.09 -0.29
N ALA A 139 2.39 -1.54 -1.47
CA ALA A 139 3.28 -2.12 -2.47
C ALA A 139 3.01 -1.47 -3.84
N PRO A 140 3.80 -0.46 -4.25
CA PRO A 140 3.65 0.16 -5.56
C PRO A 140 4.12 -0.77 -6.69
N SER A 141 3.34 -0.81 -7.77
CA SER A 141 3.68 -1.55 -8.98
C SER A 141 3.55 -0.68 -10.24
N PHE A 142 4.61 -0.75 -11.06
CA PHE A 142 4.71 -0.07 -12.35
C PHE A 142 5.02 -1.10 -13.43
N VAL A 143 4.05 -1.32 -14.33
CA VAL A 143 4.18 -2.25 -15.46
C VAL A 143 3.84 -1.50 -16.75
N PRO A 144 4.67 -1.54 -17.80
CA PRO A 144 4.38 -0.87 -19.07
C PRO A 144 3.03 -1.25 -19.66
N SER A 145 2.36 -0.28 -20.28
CA SER A 145 1.01 -0.40 -20.88
C SER A 145 -0.13 -0.65 -19.89
N THR A 146 0.12 -0.59 -18.58
CA THR A 146 -0.91 -0.64 -17.55
C THR A 146 -0.94 0.65 -16.74
N ILE A 147 -2.01 0.83 -15.96
CA ILE A 147 -2.11 1.89 -14.95
C ILE A 147 -1.32 1.45 -13.72
N PRO A 148 -0.37 2.26 -13.21
CA PRO A 148 0.33 1.93 -11.99
C PRO A 148 -0.60 1.98 -10.78
N HIS A 149 -0.39 1.11 -9.80
CA HIS A 149 -1.23 1.01 -8.62
C HIS A 149 -0.42 0.73 -7.35
N TYR A 150 -0.94 1.16 -6.20
CA TYR A 150 -0.55 0.67 -4.90
C TYR A 150 -1.43 -0.52 -4.55
N ARG A 151 -0.84 -1.71 -4.33
CA ARG A 151 -1.52 -2.79 -3.62
C ARG A 151 -1.49 -2.44 -2.14
N VAL A 152 -2.66 -2.25 -1.55
CA VAL A 152 -2.81 -1.90 -0.13
C VAL A 152 -3.33 -3.12 0.62
N THR A 153 -2.66 -3.46 1.71
CA THR A 153 -3.18 -4.41 2.71
C THR A 153 -3.45 -3.61 3.98
N TYR A 154 -4.70 -3.58 4.41
CA TYR A 154 -5.14 -2.79 5.56
C TYR A 154 -5.79 -3.69 6.61
N LEU A 155 -5.33 -3.56 7.85
CA LEU A 155 -5.90 -4.26 9.00
C LEU A 155 -6.46 -3.22 9.96
N GLY A 156 -7.65 -3.48 10.51
CA GLY A 156 -8.28 -2.61 11.51
C GLY A 156 -9.06 -3.40 12.56
N LEU A 157 -9.15 -2.85 13.77
CA LEU A 157 -9.99 -3.38 14.84
C LEU A 157 -11.44 -3.38 14.38
N LEU A 158 -12.16 -4.45 14.67
CA LEU A 158 -13.53 -4.58 14.21
C LEU A 158 -14.46 -3.63 14.98
N GLY A 159 -14.94 -2.60 14.29
CA GLY A 159 -15.99 -1.71 14.77
C GLY A 159 -17.39 -2.29 14.59
N THR A 160 -18.41 -1.48 14.86
CA THR A 160 -19.80 -1.94 14.75
C THR A 160 -20.18 -2.17 13.29
N ILE A 161 -20.61 -3.39 12.96
CA ILE A 161 -21.20 -3.71 11.66
C ILE A 161 -22.68 -3.32 11.69
N THR A 162 -23.12 -2.49 10.73
CA THR A 162 -24.50 -1.97 10.71
C THR A 162 -25.09 -1.94 9.30
N ASP A 163 -26.42 -2.02 9.24
CA ASP A 163 -27.16 -1.67 8.03
C ASP A 163 -27.28 -0.15 7.92
N VAL A 164 -26.99 0.41 6.75
CA VAL A 164 -27.16 1.83 6.45
C VAL A 164 -28.36 2.05 5.52
N GLY A 165 -29.10 3.14 5.72
CA GLY A 165 -30.32 3.43 4.95
C GLY A 165 -30.07 3.57 3.43
N ALA A 166 -28.89 4.05 3.06
CA ALA A 166 -28.44 4.24 1.69
C ALA A 166 -26.94 3.93 1.55
N MET A 167 -26.49 3.69 0.33
CA MET A 167 -25.05 3.65 0.05
C MET A 167 -24.44 5.02 0.38
N PRO A 168 -23.23 5.07 0.95
CA PRO A 168 -22.55 6.32 1.23
C PRO A 168 -22.40 7.16 -0.04
N ALA A 169 -22.53 8.48 0.11
CA ALA A 169 -22.13 9.40 -0.95
C ALA A 169 -20.61 9.33 -1.13
N VAL A 170 -20.15 9.39 -2.37
CA VAL A 170 -18.74 9.30 -2.75
C VAL A 170 -18.41 10.51 -3.62
N SER A 171 -17.39 11.27 -3.24
CA SER A 171 -16.87 12.38 -4.05
C SER A 171 -15.67 11.94 -4.87
N MET A 172 -15.67 12.30 -6.15
CA MET A 172 -14.54 12.12 -7.07
C MET A 172 -13.63 13.37 -7.11
N ALA A 173 -13.95 14.41 -6.33
CA ALA A 173 -13.17 15.64 -6.34
C ALA A 173 -11.74 15.39 -5.80
N GLY A 174 -10.73 15.87 -6.53
CA GLY A 174 -9.31 15.66 -6.20
C GLY A 174 -8.73 14.33 -6.69
N TRP A 175 -9.54 13.47 -7.34
CA TRP A 175 -9.03 12.33 -8.10
C TRP A 175 -8.66 12.77 -9.51
N THR A 176 -7.46 12.40 -9.95
CA THR A 176 -6.97 12.65 -11.30
C THR A 176 -6.99 11.35 -12.09
N THR A 177 -7.33 11.40 -13.38
CA THR A 177 -7.20 10.23 -14.25
C THR A 177 -5.72 9.84 -14.36
N PRO A 178 -5.34 8.61 -13.99
CA PRO A 178 -3.96 8.18 -14.07
C PRO A 178 -3.50 8.08 -15.52
N VAL A 179 -2.20 8.22 -15.73
CA VAL A 179 -1.57 7.94 -17.03
C VAL A 179 -0.97 6.54 -17.01
N HIS A 180 -1.01 5.84 -18.14
CA HIS A 180 -0.40 4.52 -18.22
C HIS A 180 1.14 4.63 -18.18
N VAL A 181 1.80 3.60 -17.68
CA VAL A 181 3.26 3.49 -17.68
C VAL A 181 3.75 3.29 -19.12
N SER A 182 4.64 4.17 -19.57
CA SER A 182 5.26 4.08 -20.90
C SER A 182 6.55 4.88 -20.94
N LYS A 183 7.37 4.70 -21.98
CA LYS A 183 8.56 5.54 -22.22
C LYS A 183 8.21 7.03 -22.27
N ALA A 184 7.01 7.38 -22.72
CA ALA A 184 6.57 8.76 -22.73
C ALA A 184 6.36 9.24 -21.29
N ASN A 185 5.63 8.51 -20.46
CA ASN A 185 5.16 9.00 -19.16
C ASN A 185 6.03 8.60 -17.97
N THR A 186 6.98 7.69 -18.12
CA THR A 186 7.77 7.15 -17.01
C THR A 186 9.25 7.12 -17.37
N THR A 187 10.08 7.63 -16.47
CA THR A 187 11.54 7.51 -16.52
C THR A 187 12.03 6.82 -15.27
N MET A 188 12.92 5.83 -15.41
CA MET A 188 13.51 5.12 -14.28
C MET A 188 15.03 5.08 -14.41
N SER A 189 15.73 5.32 -13.31
CA SER A 189 17.17 5.14 -13.17
C SER A 189 17.44 4.16 -12.04
N LEU A 190 18.26 3.14 -12.29
CA LEU A 190 18.68 2.15 -11.31
C LEU A 190 20.21 2.07 -11.29
N HIS A 191 20.81 2.34 -10.13
CA HIS A 191 22.26 2.44 -9.94
C HIS A 191 22.94 3.42 -10.92
N GLY A 192 22.25 4.51 -11.25
CA GLY A 192 22.71 5.54 -12.19
C GLY A 192 22.53 5.20 -13.68
N TRP A 193 22.02 4.01 -14.00
CA TRP A 193 21.71 3.63 -15.38
C TRP A 193 20.25 3.94 -15.72
N SER A 194 20.04 4.68 -16.82
CA SER A 194 18.71 4.96 -17.39
C SER A 194 18.06 3.66 -17.86
N SER A 195 17.25 3.08 -16.99
CA SER A 195 16.84 1.69 -17.09
C SER A 195 15.74 1.48 -18.12
N VAL A 196 15.90 0.44 -18.94
CA VAL A 196 14.83 -0.09 -19.79
C VAL A 196 14.19 -1.26 -19.04
N ALA A 197 13.04 -1.01 -18.44
CA ALA A 197 12.36 -1.94 -17.53
C ALA A 197 11.04 -2.46 -18.08
N GLU A 198 10.80 -3.75 -17.85
CA GLU A 198 9.52 -4.43 -18.09
C GLU A 198 8.62 -4.41 -16.86
N SER A 199 9.17 -4.21 -15.67
CA SER A 199 8.39 -3.90 -14.47
C SER A 199 9.27 -3.36 -13.34
N LEU A 200 8.64 -2.60 -12.45
CA LEU A 200 9.16 -2.30 -11.13
C LEU A 200 8.02 -2.57 -10.12
N SER A 201 8.26 -3.47 -9.18
CA SER A 201 7.38 -3.70 -8.05
C SER A 201 8.18 -3.51 -6.77
N LEU A 202 7.68 -2.68 -5.86
CA LEU A 202 8.27 -2.50 -4.54
C LEU A 202 7.24 -2.88 -3.49
N ASP A 203 7.73 -3.19 -2.30
CA ASP A 203 6.93 -3.42 -1.11
C ASP A 203 7.60 -2.67 0.05
N LEU A 204 6.82 -1.85 0.75
CA LEU A 204 7.30 -1.23 1.99
C LEU A 204 7.65 -2.31 3.02
N GLY A 205 6.94 -3.44 2.98
CA GLY A 205 7.23 -4.64 3.76
C GLY A 205 6.85 -4.51 5.22
N ASN A 206 5.79 -3.75 5.52
CA ASN A 206 5.27 -3.61 6.88
C ASN A 206 4.64 -4.91 7.37
N VAL A 207 5.03 -5.34 8.57
CA VAL A 207 4.41 -6.45 9.30
C VAL A 207 3.31 -5.88 10.20
N LEU A 208 2.06 -6.06 9.78
CA LEU A 208 0.88 -5.63 10.52
C LEU A 208 0.52 -6.66 11.59
N THR A 209 0.77 -6.31 12.86
CA THR A 209 0.60 -7.21 14.00
C THR A 209 -0.56 -6.77 14.88
N PRO A 210 -1.68 -7.52 14.89
CA PRO A 210 -2.74 -7.36 15.87
C PRO A 210 -2.26 -7.78 17.27
N ARG A 211 -2.47 -6.91 18.25
CA ARG A 211 -2.14 -7.15 19.66
C ARG A 211 -3.40 -6.95 20.50
N PHE A 212 -3.90 -8.06 21.04
CA PHE A 212 -5.09 -8.09 21.91
C PHE A 212 -4.67 -8.45 23.33
N LEU A 213 -4.26 -7.45 24.11
CA LEU A 213 -3.79 -7.62 25.48
C LEU A 213 -4.86 -7.15 26.47
N ILE A 214 -4.76 -7.61 27.72
CA ILE A 214 -5.64 -7.13 28.79
C ILE A 214 -5.35 -5.64 29.02
N GLY A 215 -6.33 -4.79 28.71
CA GLY A 215 -6.26 -3.34 28.90
C GLY A 215 -5.69 -2.54 27.71
N ASP A 216 -5.29 -3.19 26.62
CA ASP A 216 -4.84 -2.53 25.40
C ASP A 216 -5.03 -3.42 24.17
N GLU A 217 -5.82 -2.95 23.20
CA GLU A 217 -6.06 -3.62 21.93
C GLU A 217 -5.65 -2.70 20.79
N LYS A 218 -4.70 -3.14 19.96
CA LYS A 218 -4.18 -2.33 18.86
C LYS A 218 -3.57 -3.14 17.73
N ILE A 219 -3.50 -2.53 16.57
CA ILE A 219 -2.80 -3.02 15.39
C ILE A 219 -1.60 -2.10 15.21
N LEU A 220 -0.42 -2.70 15.09
CA LEU A 220 0.84 -1.98 14.98
C LEU A 220 1.60 -2.47 13.77
N ILE A 221 2.42 -1.61 13.20
CA ILE A 221 3.53 -2.01 12.34
C ILE A 221 4.66 -2.45 13.27
N SER A 222 4.88 -3.76 13.38
CA SER A 222 5.87 -4.31 14.33
C SER A 222 7.27 -4.45 13.76
N ASP A 223 7.36 -4.52 12.43
CA ASP A 223 8.60 -4.64 11.68
C ASP A 223 8.37 -4.09 10.27
N ARG A 224 9.45 -3.70 9.60
CA ARG A 224 9.45 -3.22 8.21
C ARG A 224 10.70 -3.72 7.51
N SER A 225 10.53 -4.36 6.36
CA SER A 225 11.63 -4.74 5.49
C SER A 225 11.30 -4.42 4.04
N SER A 226 11.74 -3.24 3.59
CA SER A 226 11.43 -2.76 2.25
C SER A 226 12.21 -3.54 1.19
N THR A 227 11.47 -4.14 0.26
CA THR A 227 12.01 -4.99 -0.79
C THR A 227 11.39 -4.64 -2.13
N GLY A 228 11.91 -5.21 -3.21
CA GLY A 228 11.31 -5.04 -4.51
C GLY A 228 11.86 -6.01 -5.53
N THR A 229 11.36 -5.89 -6.75
CA THR A 229 11.87 -6.58 -7.93
C THR A 229 11.77 -5.63 -9.11
N ALA A 230 12.89 -5.47 -9.82
CA ALA A 230 12.91 -4.81 -11.12
C ALA A 230 13.21 -5.86 -12.20
N VAL A 231 12.39 -5.91 -13.24
CA VAL A 231 12.68 -6.69 -14.44
C VAL A 231 13.17 -5.74 -15.51
N VAL A 232 14.42 -5.90 -15.95
CA VAL A 232 15.09 -5.01 -16.91
C VAL A 232 15.58 -5.76 -18.14
N GLU A 233 15.59 -5.10 -19.29
CA GLU A 233 16.21 -5.65 -20.49
C GLU A 233 17.71 -5.88 -20.24
N ALA A 234 18.22 -7.05 -20.63
CA ALA A 234 19.64 -7.34 -20.49
C ALA A 234 20.46 -6.48 -21.44
N ARG A 235 21.34 -5.64 -20.88
CA ARG A 235 22.35 -4.86 -21.62
C ARG A 235 23.73 -5.49 -21.51
N SER A 236 24.68 -4.96 -22.29
CA SER A 236 26.07 -5.43 -22.21
C SER A 236 26.67 -5.14 -20.83
N LEU A 237 27.60 -6.00 -20.39
CA LEU A 237 28.29 -5.83 -19.11
C LEU A 237 29.09 -4.51 -19.02
N SER A 238 29.47 -3.95 -20.18
CA SER A 238 30.14 -2.64 -20.26
C SER A 238 29.21 -1.47 -19.96
N GLU A 239 27.90 -1.63 -20.19
CA GLU A 239 26.89 -0.63 -19.89
C GLU A 239 26.45 -0.74 -18.44
N ILE A 240 26.07 -1.95 -18.00
CA ILE A 240 25.79 -2.23 -16.60
C ILE A 240 26.04 -3.70 -16.25
N ASN A 241 26.92 -3.94 -15.28
CA ASN A 241 27.23 -5.28 -14.80
C ASN A 241 26.46 -5.61 -13.51
N TRP A 242 25.28 -6.20 -13.65
CA TRP A 242 24.44 -6.60 -12.52
C TRP A 242 25.08 -7.71 -11.66
N PHE A 243 25.86 -8.59 -12.27
CA PHE A 243 26.49 -9.71 -11.57
C PHE A 243 27.58 -9.24 -10.61
N ASP A 244 28.46 -8.34 -11.07
CA ASP A 244 29.50 -7.74 -10.23
C ASP A 244 28.89 -6.91 -9.09
N ARG A 245 27.87 -6.10 -9.40
CA ARG A 245 27.13 -5.33 -8.38
C ARG A 245 26.49 -6.22 -7.32
N ALA A 246 25.89 -7.35 -7.73
CA ALA A 246 25.29 -8.30 -6.80
C ALA A 246 26.35 -9.01 -5.94
N LEU A 247 27.47 -9.45 -6.53
CA LEU A 247 28.57 -10.11 -5.81
C LEU A 247 29.25 -9.16 -4.81
N ASN A 248 29.48 -7.91 -5.20
CA ASN A 248 30.12 -6.88 -4.37
C ASN A 248 29.13 -6.16 -3.45
N ARG A 249 27.83 -6.50 -3.50
CA ARG A 249 26.74 -5.81 -2.76
C ARG A 249 26.80 -4.29 -2.94
N THR A 250 27.06 -3.86 -4.18
CA THR A 250 27.20 -2.43 -4.50
C THR A 250 25.86 -1.75 -4.30
N ARG A 251 25.84 -0.68 -3.50
CA ARG A 251 24.66 0.17 -3.30
C ARG A 251 24.56 1.21 -4.41
N GLY A 252 23.36 1.42 -4.92
CA GLY A 252 23.07 2.50 -5.87
C GLY A 252 21.64 2.99 -5.73
N SER A 253 21.36 4.18 -6.25
CA SER A 253 20.02 4.77 -6.13
C SER A 253 19.03 4.19 -7.14
N LEU A 254 17.76 4.14 -6.76
CA LEU A 254 16.61 4.04 -7.65
C LEU A 254 15.88 5.36 -7.64
N SER A 255 15.53 5.84 -8.83
CA SER A 255 14.60 6.93 -9.00
C SER A 255 13.66 6.58 -10.13
N LEU A 256 12.36 6.63 -9.86
CA LEU A 256 11.31 6.52 -10.85
C LEU A 256 10.49 7.79 -10.82
N ILE A 257 10.29 8.41 -11.97
CA ILE A 257 9.42 9.59 -12.16
C ILE A 257 8.32 9.17 -13.11
N HIS A 258 7.08 9.24 -12.68
CA HIS A 258 5.90 8.94 -13.47
C HIS A 258 5.01 10.18 -13.60
N GLY A 259 4.65 10.55 -14.81
CA GLY A 259 3.91 11.77 -15.13
C GLY A 259 4.77 12.82 -15.84
N LYS A 260 4.12 13.90 -16.30
CA LYS A 260 4.77 15.04 -16.99
C LYS A 260 4.22 16.39 -16.57
N THR A 261 2.93 16.42 -16.27
CA THR A 261 2.22 17.65 -15.90
C THR A 261 2.37 17.84 -14.40
N ALA A 262 2.81 19.01 -13.97
CA ALA A 262 2.77 19.39 -12.56
C ALA A 262 1.35 19.21 -12.00
N GLY A 263 1.25 18.67 -10.79
CA GLY A 263 0.05 18.17 -10.16
C GLY A 263 -0.28 16.72 -10.48
N ASN A 264 0.42 16.07 -11.41
CA ASN A 264 0.22 14.68 -11.80
C ASN A 264 1.54 13.91 -11.97
N ILE A 265 2.60 14.35 -11.31
CA ILE A 265 3.88 13.63 -11.24
C ILE A 265 3.94 12.89 -9.90
N VAL A 266 4.25 11.59 -9.96
CA VAL A 266 4.57 10.77 -8.79
C VAL A 266 5.96 10.22 -8.95
N GLU A 267 6.80 10.44 -7.95
CA GLU A 267 8.17 9.97 -7.90
C GLU A 267 8.33 8.93 -6.79
N VAL A 268 9.19 7.95 -7.06
CA VAL A 268 9.62 6.95 -6.09
C VAL A 268 11.13 6.97 -6.06
N ASN A 269 11.68 7.33 -4.91
CA ASN A 269 13.11 7.47 -4.70
C ASN A 269 13.57 6.52 -3.59
N ALA A 270 14.69 5.85 -3.84
CA ALA A 270 15.39 5.06 -2.84
C ALA A 270 16.90 5.30 -3.01
N PRO A 271 17.60 5.87 -2.02
CA PRO A 271 18.97 6.36 -2.18
C PRO A 271 20.00 5.23 -2.26
N ALA A 272 19.75 4.09 -1.60
CA ALA A 272 20.65 2.95 -1.62
C ALA A 272 19.89 1.62 -1.73
N ILE A 273 20.07 0.96 -2.86
CA ILE A 273 19.55 -0.38 -3.13
C ILE A 273 20.70 -1.33 -3.35
N GLU A 274 20.60 -2.51 -2.76
CA GLU A 274 21.41 -3.66 -3.10
C GLU A 274 20.63 -4.57 -4.06
N VAL A 275 21.31 -5.08 -5.08
CA VAL A 275 20.74 -6.06 -6.00
C VAL A 275 21.07 -7.46 -5.47
N GLY A 276 20.04 -8.26 -5.26
CA GLY A 276 20.15 -9.67 -4.89
C GLY A 276 20.62 -10.53 -6.07
N ARG A 277 20.40 -11.84 -5.99
CA ARG A 277 20.80 -12.78 -7.04
C ARG A 277 20.01 -12.52 -8.33
N PRO A 278 20.64 -11.99 -9.41
CA PRO A 278 19.94 -11.79 -10.67
C PRO A 278 19.52 -13.13 -11.27
N THR A 279 18.30 -13.21 -11.79
CA THR A 279 17.84 -14.36 -12.60
C THR A 279 17.60 -13.90 -14.03
N GLN A 280 17.82 -14.81 -14.97
CA GLN A 280 17.62 -14.54 -16.40
C GLN A 280 16.26 -15.08 -16.84
N GLY A 281 15.53 -14.27 -17.59
CA GLY A 281 14.31 -14.65 -18.27
C GLY A 281 14.34 -14.23 -19.74
N GLN A 282 13.19 -14.39 -20.40
CA GLN A 282 12.99 -13.81 -21.72
C GLN A 282 11.54 -13.37 -21.89
N THR A 283 11.37 -12.28 -22.63
CA THR A 283 10.07 -11.81 -23.12
C THR A 283 10.19 -11.64 -24.63
N ASN A 284 9.32 -12.29 -25.40
CA ASN A 284 9.35 -12.25 -26.87
C ASN A 284 10.71 -12.63 -27.49
N GLY A 285 11.45 -13.54 -26.86
CA GLY A 285 12.77 -13.97 -27.31
C GLY A 285 13.90 -12.97 -27.01
N ILE A 286 13.62 -11.87 -26.29
CA ILE A 286 14.62 -10.91 -25.82
C ILE A 286 14.95 -11.22 -24.36
N ILE A 287 16.23 -11.25 -24.02
CA ILE A 287 16.70 -11.58 -22.68
C ILE A 287 16.41 -10.42 -21.72
N ASN A 288 15.86 -10.75 -20.56
CA ASN A 288 15.72 -9.83 -19.44
C ASN A 288 16.39 -10.39 -18.17
N TYR A 289 16.67 -9.50 -17.23
CA TYR A 289 17.13 -9.83 -15.89
C TYR A 289 16.05 -9.44 -14.89
N SER A 290 15.66 -10.39 -14.05
CA SER A 290 14.89 -10.12 -12.84
C SER A 290 15.86 -9.88 -11.70
N LEU A 291 15.80 -8.68 -11.14
CA LEU A 291 16.69 -8.17 -10.10
C LEU A 291 15.90 -8.03 -8.80
N PRO A 292 16.07 -8.94 -7.83
CA PRO A 292 15.57 -8.72 -6.48
C PRO A 292 16.27 -7.50 -5.88
N LEU A 293 15.50 -6.59 -5.30
CA LEU A 293 16.00 -5.35 -4.71
C LEU A 293 15.82 -5.39 -3.20
N SER A 294 16.88 -5.04 -2.47
CA SER A 294 16.83 -4.73 -1.04
C SER A 294 17.03 -3.24 -0.86
N LEU A 295 16.01 -2.53 -0.38
CA LEU A 295 16.09 -1.09 -0.13
C LEU A 295 16.76 -0.91 1.23
N CYS A 296 17.88 -0.21 1.26
CA CYS A 296 18.70 -0.03 2.45
C CYS A 296 18.71 1.44 2.86
N PRO A 297 18.59 1.73 4.17
CA PRO A 297 18.76 3.09 4.66
C PRO A 297 20.22 3.54 4.50
N VAL A 298 20.39 4.84 4.26
CA VAL A 298 21.68 5.54 4.28
C VAL A 298 21.75 6.42 5.52
N THR A 299 20.74 7.27 5.72
CA THR A 299 20.67 8.23 6.83
C THR A 299 19.32 8.13 7.52
N GLY A 300 19.17 7.14 8.39
CA GLY A 300 17.95 6.95 9.19
C GLY A 300 16.88 6.19 8.41
N LEU A 301 15.73 6.82 8.20
CA LEU A 301 14.50 6.23 7.63
C LEU A 301 14.30 6.62 6.15
N ASP A 302 15.40 6.68 5.39
CA ASP A 302 15.42 7.19 4.02
C ASP A 302 15.37 6.08 2.96
N GLU A 303 15.04 4.84 3.34
CA GLU A 303 15.11 3.70 2.42
C GLU A 303 14.12 3.78 1.24
N LEU A 304 12.97 4.44 1.42
CA LEU A 304 11.96 4.67 0.37
C LEU A 304 11.22 5.98 0.63
N GLN A 305 11.11 6.80 -0.42
CA GLN A 305 10.39 8.06 -0.41
C GLN A 305 9.44 8.13 -1.61
N ILE A 306 8.24 8.67 -1.38
CA ILE A 306 7.26 8.95 -2.44
C ILE A 306 7.03 10.45 -2.51
N ILE A 307 7.13 11.06 -3.69
CA ILE A 307 6.89 12.50 -3.88
C ILE A 307 5.77 12.67 -4.90
N VAL A 308 4.80 13.53 -4.61
CA VAL A 308 3.73 13.91 -5.53
C VAL A 308 3.84 15.39 -5.84
N ARG A 309 3.94 15.76 -7.12
CA ARG A 309 4.12 17.15 -7.55
C ARG A 309 3.41 17.49 -8.84
#